data_AF-A0A328C3X7-F1
#
_entry.id   AF-A0A328C3X7-F1
#
_cell.length_a   1.000
_cell.length_b   1.000
_cell.length_c   1.000
_cell.angle_alpha   90.00
_cell.angle_beta   90.00
_cell.angle_gamma   90.00
#
_symmetry.space_group_name_H-M   'P 1'
#
loop_
_entity.id
_entity.type
_entity.pdbx_description
1 polymer ?
#
loop_
_entity_poly.entity_id
_entity_poly.type
_entity_poly.pdbx_seq_one_letter_code
_entity_poly.pdbx_strand_id
1 'polypeptide(L)'
;MGLAYKVCDECGELVEEVGRDRPRFYIHGYEQILPALEHKLSGLHVGEKFCVTLKPGEAFGRYEERLCQRVPRWRFPSDVSLVVGARLELGIDDHGLGIDYGTVLFCIKEVGADEVVVDGNHPLAGRELTYRGEIVEVRVASYRELEAMGPQTLPHGLRL
;
A
#
# COMPACT_ATOMS: atom_id res chain seq x y z
N MET A 1 -3.87 -17.02 8.92
CA MET A 1 -3.88 -17.61 7.56
C MET A 1 -2.54 -17.33 6.90
N GLY A 2 -2.00 -18.29 6.16
CA GLY A 2 -0.77 -18.16 5.38
C GLY A 2 -1.06 -18.21 3.89
N LEU A 3 -0.48 -17.29 3.11
CA LEU A 3 -0.69 -17.15 1.68
C LEU A 3 0.63 -17.24 0.91
N ALA A 4 0.63 -17.97 -0.20
CA ALA A 4 1.65 -17.87 -1.24
C ALA A 4 0.98 -17.37 -2.52
N TYR A 5 1.50 -16.30 -3.12
CA TYR A 5 0.85 -15.65 -4.26
C TYR A 5 1.82 -14.84 -5.12
N LYS A 6 1.40 -14.56 -6.35
CA LYS A 6 1.98 -13.55 -7.24
C LYS A 6 0.96 -12.46 -7.49
N VAL A 7 1.43 -11.22 -7.57
CA VAL A 7 0.63 -10.05 -7.94
C VAL A 7 1.12 -9.56 -9.29
N CYS A 8 0.22 -9.49 -10.25
CA CYS A 8 0.48 -8.88 -11.54
C CYS A 8 -0.41 -7.64 -11.71
N ASP A 9 0.07 -6.65 -12.46
CA ASP A 9 -0.76 -5.53 -12.90
C ASP A 9 -1.56 -5.88 -14.17
N GLU A 10 -2.31 -4.90 -14.69
CA GLU A 10 -3.12 -5.05 -15.90
C GLU A 10 -2.33 -5.41 -17.17
N CYS A 11 -1.03 -5.08 -17.21
CA CYS A 11 -0.13 -5.41 -18.31
C CYS A 11 0.46 -6.83 -18.18
N GLY A 12 0.21 -7.50 -17.05
CA GLY A 12 0.81 -8.79 -16.71
C GLY A 12 2.22 -8.67 -16.15
N GLU A 13 2.69 -7.45 -15.81
CA GLU A 13 3.98 -7.26 -15.18
C GLU A 13 3.91 -7.74 -13.72
N LEU A 14 4.96 -8.44 -13.27
CA LEU A 14 5.05 -8.92 -11.90
C LEU A 14 5.34 -7.75 -10.95
N VAL A 15 4.44 -7.50 -10.02
CA VAL A 15 4.55 -6.45 -8.98
C VAL A 15 5.15 -7.02 -7.69
N GLU A 16 4.67 -8.18 -7.25
CA GLU A 16 5.12 -8.84 -6.03
C GLU A 16 5.01 -10.36 -6.18
N GLU A 17 5.95 -11.09 -5.56
CA GLU A 17 5.87 -12.54 -5.42
C GLU A 17 6.15 -12.95 -3.98
N VAL A 18 5.26 -13.77 -3.43
CA VAL A 18 5.35 -14.40 -2.12
C VAL A 18 5.34 -15.91 -2.32
N GLY A 19 6.50 -16.54 -2.10
CA GLY A 19 6.69 -17.96 -2.28
C GLY A 19 6.12 -18.82 -1.15
N ARG A 20 5.99 -20.12 -1.41
CA ARG A 20 5.55 -21.13 -0.43
C ARG A 20 6.56 -21.36 0.69
N ASP A 21 7.82 -21.05 0.44
CA ASP A 21 8.94 -21.13 1.40
C ASP A 21 8.90 -20.01 2.44
N ARG A 22 8.34 -18.85 2.07
CA ARG A 22 8.17 -17.69 2.95
C ARG A 22 6.77 -17.10 2.78
N PRO A 23 5.72 -17.83 3.19
CA PRO A 23 4.36 -17.38 2.98
C PRO A 23 4.04 -16.15 3.82
N ARG A 24 3.16 -15.30 3.29
CA ARG A 24 2.64 -14.14 4.02
C ARG A 24 1.59 -14.60 5.01
N PHE A 25 1.88 -14.45 6.29
CA PHE A 25 0.93 -14.71 7.35
C PHE A 25 0.17 -13.45 7.72
N TYR A 26 -1.14 -13.60 7.92
CA TYR A 26 -2.02 -12.57 8.43
C TYR A 26 -3.12 -13.17 9.30
N ILE A 27 -3.76 -12.36 10.13
CA ILE A 27 -4.92 -12.73 10.93
C ILE A 27 -6.17 -12.25 10.18
N HIS A 28 -7.11 -13.17 9.95
CA HIS A 28 -8.34 -12.84 9.24
C HIS A 28 -9.31 -12.05 10.14
N GLY A 29 -9.97 -11.03 9.59
CA GLY A 29 -10.82 -10.06 10.29
C GLY A 29 -10.07 -8.83 10.82
N TYR A 30 -8.80 -8.65 10.45
CA TYR A 30 -7.91 -7.66 11.07
C TYR A 30 -7.29 -6.66 10.09
N GLU A 31 -7.72 -6.64 8.82
CA GLU A 31 -7.32 -5.67 7.80
C GLU A 31 -5.80 -5.52 7.63
N GLN A 32 -5.05 -6.59 7.90
CA GLN A 32 -3.58 -6.63 7.73
C GLN A 32 -3.16 -6.74 6.26
N ILE A 33 -4.09 -7.14 5.41
CA ILE A 33 -3.96 -7.13 3.95
C ILE A 33 -5.10 -6.27 3.38
N LEU A 34 -5.12 -6.06 2.06
CA LEU A 34 -6.19 -5.33 1.40
C LEU A 34 -7.56 -5.90 1.80
N PRO A 35 -8.50 -5.11 2.37
CA PRO A 35 -9.77 -5.62 2.87
C PRO A 35 -10.58 -6.37 1.80
N ALA A 36 -10.52 -5.91 0.55
CA ALA A 36 -11.17 -6.58 -0.57
C ALA A 36 -10.52 -7.94 -0.91
N LEU A 37 -9.21 -8.08 -0.76
CA LEU A 37 -8.52 -9.36 -0.89
C LEU A 37 -8.96 -10.29 0.23
N GLU A 38 -8.89 -9.81 1.47
CA GLU A 38 -9.27 -10.57 2.65
C GLU A 38 -10.68 -11.15 2.53
N HIS A 39 -11.66 -10.31 2.19
CA HIS A 39 -13.03 -10.75 1.98
C HIS A 39 -13.18 -11.81 0.88
N LYS A 40 -12.41 -11.70 -0.22
CA LYS A 40 -12.44 -12.69 -1.31
C LYS A 40 -11.75 -14.01 -0.96
N LEU A 41 -10.89 -14.01 0.06
CA LEU A 41 -10.24 -15.21 0.60
C LEU A 41 -11.06 -15.87 1.72
N SER A 42 -12.12 -15.23 2.21
CA SER A 42 -12.99 -15.79 3.25
C SER A 42 -13.61 -17.12 2.80
N GLY A 43 -13.52 -18.13 3.66
CA GLY A 43 -14.07 -19.47 3.41
C GLY A 43 -13.15 -20.40 2.63
N LEU A 44 -11.99 -19.92 2.15
CA LEU A 44 -11.01 -20.79 1.51
C LEU A 44 -10.23 -21.64 2.52
N HIS A 45 -9.90 -22.86 2.13
CA HIS A 45 -9.19 -23.85 2.94
C HIS A 45 -7.75 -24.07 2.46
N VAL A 46 -6.93 -24.70 3.32
CA VAL A 46 -5.55 -25.05 2.98
C VAL A 46 -5.49 -25.87 1.70
N GLY A 47 -4.60 -25.48 0.79
CA GLY A 47 -4.40 -26.09 -0.53
C GLY A 47 -5.28 -25.53 -1.64
N GLU A 48 -6.30 -24.73 -1.31
CA GLU A 48 -7.14 -24.10 -2.32
C GLU A 48 -6.41 -22.96 -3.01
N LYS A 49 -6.57 -22.91 -4.34
CA LYS A 49 -6.01 -21.87 -5.20
C LYS A 49 -7.02 -20.77 -5.40
N PHE A 50 -6.53 -19.54 -5.53
CA PHE A 50 -7.35 -18.38 -5.83
C PHE A 50 -6.75 -17.55 -6.95
N CYS A 51 -7.63 -16.87 -7.68
CA CYS A 51 -7.29 -15.85 -8.66
C CYS A 51 -8.25 -14.68 -8.45
N VAL A 52 -7.75 -13.61 -7.87
CA VAL A 52 -8.54 -12.46 -7.44
C VAL A 52 -7.99 -11.21 -8.12
N THR A 53 -8.84 -10.56 -8.91
CA THR A 53 -8.53 -9.24 -9.46
C THR A 53 -9.21 -8.17 -8.62
N LEU A 54 -8.43 -7.17 -8.22
CA LEU A 54 -8.85 -6.00 -7.44
C LEU A 54 -8.75 -4.76 -8.31
N LYS A 55 -9.86 -4.03 -8.41
CA LYS A 55 -9.88 -2.73 -9.07
C LYS A 55 -9.06 -1.71 -8.26
N PRO A 56 -8.66 -0.57 -8.84
CA PRO A 56 -7.89 0.44 -8.12
C PRO A 56 -8.51 0.85 -6.77
N GLY A 57 -9.83 1.05 -6.73
CA GLY A 57 -10.56 1.41 -5.50
C GLY A 57 -10.65 0.31 -4.45
N GLU A 58 -10.34 -0.94 -4.79
CA GLU A 58 -10.30 -2.10 -3.88
C GLU A 58 -8.87 -2.44 -3.42
N ALA A 59 -7.86 -1.85 -4.06
CA ALA A 59 -6.45 -2.05 -3.79
C ALA A 59 -5.83 -0.80 -3.17
N PHE A 60 -5.05 -0.05 -3.95
CA PHE A 60 -4.28 1.10 -3.47
C PHE A 60 -4.95 2.45 -3.75
N GLY A 61 -6.26 2.43 -3.98
CA GLY A 61 -7.03 3.61 -4.33
C GLY A 61 -6.98 3.95 -5.81
N ARG A 62 -7.86 4.89 -6.20
CA ARG A 62 -7.80 5.50 -7.54
C ARG A 62 -6.65 6.50 -7.57
N TYR A 63 -6.08 6.69 -8.75
CA TYR A 63 -5.17 7.80 -8.95
C TYR A 63 -5.95 9.12 -8.86
N GLU A 64 -5.44 10.03 -8.05
CA GLU A 64 -6.04 11.33 -7.82
C GLU A 64 -5.10 12.45 -8.30
N GLU A 65 -5.48 13.13 -9.39
CA GLU A 65 -4.69 14.24 -9.95
C GLU A 65 -4.49 15.38 -8.94
N ARG A 66 -5.45 15.58 -8.02
CA ARG A 66 -5.34 16.56 -6.93
C ARG A 66 -4.20 16.30 -5.95
N LEU A 67 -3.66 15.07 -5.91
CA LEU A 67 -2.50 14.71 -5.09
C LEU A 67 -1.17 14.98 -5.83
N CYS A 68 -1.22 15.38 -7.10
CA CYS A 68 -0.09 15.94 -7.81
C CYS A 68 0.00 17.44 -7.53
N GLN A 69 1.15 17.91 -7.08
CA GLN A 69 1.38 19.31 -6.76
C GLN A 69 2.61 19.84 -7.48
N ARG A 70 2.55 21.12 -7.85
CA ARG A 70 3.69 21.87 -8.39
C ARG A 70 4.32 22.62 -7.23
N VAL A 71 5.57 22.31 -6.94
CA VAL A 71 6.32 22.92 -5.85
C VAL A 71 7.44 23.76 -6.47
N PRO A 72 7.57 25.05 -6.11
CA PRO A 72 8.67 25.88 -6.59
C PRO A 72 10.03 25.28 -6.22
N ARG A 73 10.97 25.29 -7.17
CA ARG A 73 12.28 24.64 -7.03
C ARG A 73 13.08 25.19 -5.83
N TRP A 74 12.94 26.47 -5.52
CA TRP A 74 13.62 27.12 -4.38
C TRP A 74 13.21 26.57 -3.02
N ARG A 75 12.08 25.85 -2.94
CA ARG A 75 11.60 25.22 -1.71
C ARG A 75 12.33 23.90 -1.41
N PHE A 76 13.03 23.35 -2.39
CA PHE A 76 13.87 22.16 -2.21
C PHE A 76 15.29 22.58 -1.79
N PRO A 77 15.89 21.92 -0.79
CA PRO A 77 17.28 22.15 -0.42
C PRO A 77 18.22 21.93 -1.61
N SER A 78 19.27 22.76 -1.72
CA SER A 78 20.19 22.73 -2.85
C SER A 78 21.06 21.46 -2.92
N ASP A 79 21.14 20.72 -1.81
CA ASP A 79 21.85 19.46 -1.64
C ASP A 79 20.99 18.23 -1.99
N VAL A 80 19.67 18.40 -2.21
CA VAL A 80 18.78 17.32 -2.65
C VAL A 80 18.85 17.17 -4.16
N SER A 81 19.14 15.94 -4.61
CA SER A 81 19.09 15.60 -6.02
C SER A 81 17.64 15.41 -6.47
N LEU A 82 17.14 16.35 -7.28
CA LEU A 82 15.81 16.31 -7.86
C LEU A 82 15.84 15.48 -9.14
N VAL A 83 15.48 14.20 -9.02
CA VAL A 83 15.46 13.23 -10.12
C VAL A 83 14.06 12.64 -10.26
N VAL A 84 13.56 12.54 -11.49
CA VAL A 84 12.27 11.88 -11.76
C VAL A 84 12.29 10.45 -11.24
N GLY A 85 11.23 10.06 -10.52
CA GLY A 85 11.09 8.78 -9.83
C GLY A 85 11.68 8.74 -8.42
N ALA A 86 12.45 9.76 -8.01
CA ALA A 86 12.93 9.85 -6.63
C ALA A 86 11.75 10.05 -5.66
N ARG A 87 11.86 9.45 -4.47
CA ARG A 87 10.89 9.62 -3.39
C ARG A 87 11.42 10.62 -2.38
N LEU A 88 10.58 11.59 -2.05
CA LEU A 88 10.89 12.62 -1.08
C LEU A 88 9.86 12.62 0.03
N GLU A 89 10.35 12.85 1.22
CA GLU A 89 9.58 13.11 2.42
C GLU A 89 9.34 14.62 2.49
N LEU A 90 8.10 15.05 2.25
CA LEU A 90 7.72 16.47 2.34
C LEU A 90 6.74 16.65 3.51
N GLY A 91 6.95 17.73 4.25
CA GLY A 91 6.01 18.23 5.26
C GLY A 91 4.95 19.14 4.65
N ILE A 92 4.01 19.59 5.47
CA ILE A 92 3.05 20.63 5.10
C ILE A 92 3.24 21.77 6.11
N ASP A 93 3.49 22.99 5.63
CA ASP A 93 3.55 24.21 6.44
C ASP A 93 2.45 25.21 6.02
N ASP A 94 2.39 26.37 6.69
CA ASP A 94 1.39 27.44 6.46
C ASP A 94 1.38 28.01 5.02
N HIS A 95 2.39 27.70 4.21
CA HIS A 95 2.52 28.10 2.81
C HIS A 95 2.34 26.93 1.83
N GLY A 96 1.85 25.77 2.26
CA GLY A 96 1.62 24.58 1.43
C GLY A 96 2.61 23.45 1.71
N LEU A 97 2.94 22.60 0.72
CA LEU A 97 3.92 21.52 0.90
C LEU A 97 5.32 22.09 1.17
N GLY A 98 5.80 21.95 2.41
CA GLY A 98 7.15 22.27 2.88
C GLY A 98 7.98 21.02 3.15
N ILE A 99 9.12 21.15 3.82
CA ILE A 99 9.85 19.99 4.36
C ILE A 99 9.93 20.21 5.86
N ASP A 100 8.97 19.64 6.61
CA ASP A 100 9.01 19.60 8.07
C ASP A 100 8.17 18.44 8.65
N TYR A 101 8.50 18.02 9.87
CA TYR A 101 8.13 16.72 10.44
C TYR A 101 6.62 16.42 10.47
N GLY A 102 6.24 15.36 9.74
CA GLY A 102 4.85 14.95 9.52
C GLY A 102 4.70 14.46 8.09
N THR A 103 5.34 13.33 7.79
CA THR A 103 5.79 13.04 6.44
C THR A 103 4.71 12.43 5.54
N VAL A 104 4.47 13.05 4.38
CA VAL A 104 3.85 12.38 3.24
C VAL A 104 4.95 12.05 2.23
N LEU A 105 4.99 10.80 1.77
CA LEU A 105 5.91 10.34 0.74
C LEU A 105 5.41 10.79 -0.64
N PHE A 106 6.20 11.60 -1.32
CA PHE A 106 5.94 12.04 -2.69
C PHE A 106 6.93 11.41 -3.67
N CYS A 107 6.48 11.17 -4.90
CA CYS A 107 7.32 10.79 -6.03
C CYS A 107 7.53 12.01 -6.94
N ILE A 108 8.76 12.30 -7.34
CA ILE A 108 9.02 13.34 -8.35
C ILE A 108 8.56 12.83 -9.72
N LYS A 109 7.61 13.52 -10.34
CA LYS A 109 7.11 13.20 -11.68
C LYS A 109 7.87 13.96 -12.76
N GLU A 110 8.16 15.23 -12.51
CA GLU A 110 8.79 16.12 -13.48
C GLU A 110 9.67 17.14 -12.75
N VAL A 111 10.80 17.51 -13.37
CA VAL A 111 11.74 18.51 -12.85
C VAL A 111 11.92 19.57 -13.92
N GLY A 112 11.35 20.76 -13.67
CA GLY A 112 11.54 21.95 -14.50
C GLY A 112 12.63 22.88 -13.96
N ALA A 113 12.82 24.01 -14.66
CA ALA A 113 13.76 25.06 -14.25
C ALA A 113 13.29 25.75 -12.95
N ASP A 114 12.01 26.13 -12.88
CA ASP A 114 11.47 26.91 -11.77
C ASP A 114 10.60 26.10 -10.81
N GLU A 115 10.05 24.97 -11.27
CA GLU A 115 9.09 24.15 -10.53
C GLU A 115 9.37 22.64 -10.67
N VAL A 116 8.95 21.87 -9.67
CA VAL A 116 9.03 20.41 -9.62
C VAL A 116 7.63 19.88 -9.40
N VAL A 117 7.23 18.87 -10.18
CA VAL A 117 5.94 18.19 -10.00
C VAL A 117 6.16 16.99 -9.09
N VAL A 118 5.44 16.96 -7.96
CA VAL A 118 5.48 15.89 -6.97
C VAL A 118 4.12 15.20 -6.89
N ASP A 119 4.11 13.88 -6.72
CA ASP A 119 2.92 13.04 -6.71
C ASP A 119 2.81 12.29 -5.39
N GLY A 120 1.76 12.57 -4.62
CA GLY A 120 1.48 11.96 -3.32
C GLY A 120 0.63 10.69 -3.42
N ASN A 121 0.27 10.23 -4.62
CA ASN A 121 -0.45 8.97 -4.79
C ASN A 121 0.41 7.79 -4.33
N HIS A 122 -0.24 6.72 -3.87
CA HIS A 122 0.44 5.44 -3.69
C HIS A 122 1.05 5.00 -5.03
N PRO A 123 2.25 4.40 -5.09
CA PRO A 123 2.90 4.01 -6.35
C PRO A 123 2.08 3.06 -7.25
N LEU A 124 1.16 2.31 -6.63
CA LEU A 124 0.23 1.39 -7.30
C LEU A 124 -1.21 1.95 -7.39
N ALA A 125 -1.43 3.21 -7.01
CA ALA A 125 -2.74 3.84 -7.16
C ALA A 125 -3.15 3.89 -8.63
N GLY A 126 -4.44 3.69 -8.91
CA GLY A 126 -4.96 3.65 -10.27
C GLY A 126 -4.69 2.34 -11.02
N ARG A 127 -3.88 1.43 -10.49
CA ARG A 127 -3.60 0.12 -11.13
C ARG A 127 -4.62 -0.95 -10.72
N GLU A 128 -4.93 -1.84 -11.66
CA GLU A 128 -5.68 -3.05 -11.38
C GLU A 128 -4.70 -4.16 -11.02
N LEU A 129 -4.93 -4.88 -9.92
CA LEU A 129 -4.01 -5.89 -9.43
C LEU A 129 -4.66 -7.26 -9.40
N THR A 130 -4.01 -8.24 -10.01
CA THR A 130 -4.44 -9.64 -10.02
C THR A 130 -3.53 -10.48 -9.13
N TYR A 131 -4.11 -10.98 -8.03
CA TYR A 131 -3.50 -11.90 -7.09
C TYR A 131 -3.78 -13.34 -7.53
N ARG A 132 -2.74 -14.13 -7.76
CA ARG A 132 -2.84 -15.57 -8.08
C ARG A 132 -2.02 -16.36 -7.09
N GLY A 133 -2.65 -17.26 -6.36
CA GLY A 133 -1.97 -17.94 -5.27
C GLY A 133 -2.75 -19.11 -4.70
N GLU A 134 -2.34 -19.51 -3.51
CA GLU A 134 -2.98 -20.57 -2.74
C GLU A 134 -2.89 -20.30 -1.24
N ILE A 135 -3.83 -20.88 -0.51
CA ILE A 135 -3.82 -20.89 0.95
C ILE A 135 -2.86 -21.99 1.41
N VAL A 136 -1.79 -21.63 2.10
CA VAL A 136 -0.79 -22.61 2.58
C VAL A 136 -1.05 -23.03 4.03
N GLU A 137 -1.74 -22.21 4.81
CA GLU A 137 -2.05 -22.52 6.21
C GLU A 137 -3.32 -21.81 6.68
N VAL A 138 -4.15 -22.52 7.44
CA VAL A 138 -5.29 -21.95 8.17
C VAL A 138 -5.26 -22.51 9.59
N ARG A 139 -5.20 -21.62 10.57
CA ARG A 139 -5.27 -21.94 11.99
C ARG A 139 -5.81 -20.76 12.77
N VAL A 140 -6.22 -21.04 14.01
CA VAL A 140 -6.59 -20.01 14.98
C VAL A 140 -5.34 -19.22 15.39
N ALA A 141 -5.48 -17.90 15.50
CA ALA A 141 -4.41 -17.05 16.02
C ALA A 141 -4.15 -17.36 17.50
N SER A 142 -2.89 -17.39 17.88
CA SER A 142 -2.51 -17.54 19.29
C SER A 142 -2.77 -16.23 20.04
N TYR A 143 -2.91 -16.33 21.37
CA TYR A 143 -3.08 -15.15 22.22
C TYR A 143 -1.95 -14.12 22.03
N ARG A 144 -0.70 -14.58 21.90
CA ARG A 144 0.46 -13.70 21.66
C ARG A 144 0.37 -12.94 20.33
N GLU A 145 -0.11 -13.59 19.28
CA GLU A 145 -0.28 -12.93 17.97
C GLU A 145 -1.38 -11.87 18.03
N LEU A 146 -2.43 -12.11 18.80
CA LEU A 146 -3.50 -11.13 19.05
C LEU A 146 -3.00 -9.96 19.92
N GLU A 147 -2.23 -10.23 20.97
CA GLU A 147 -1.63 -9.18 21.80
C GLU A 147 -0.62 -8.32 21.02
N ALA A 148 0.18 -8.94 20.14
CA ALA A 148 1.15 -8.25 19.32
C ALA A 148 0.52 -7.24 18.35
N MET A 149 -0.77 -7.35 18.06
CA MET A 149 -1.52 -6.36 17.28
C MET A 149 -1.77 -5.05 18.03
N GLY A 150 -1.53 -5.01 19.34
CA GLY A 150 -1.83 -3.86 20.17
C GLY A 150 -3.35 -3.60 20.31
N PRO A 151 -3.73 -2.49 20.96
CA PRO A 151 -5.14 -2.14 21.11
C PRO A 151 -5.72 -1.81 19.73
N GLN A 152 -6.59 -2.68 19.25
CA GLN A 152 -7.33 -2.42 18.04
C GLN A 152 -8.57 -1.59 18.33
N THR A 153 -8.81 -0.57 17.52
CA THR A 153 -10.14 0.01 17.40
C THR A 153 -10.98 -0.99 16.61
N LEU A 154 -11.64 -1.91 17.33
CA LEU A 154 -12.70 -2.71 16.71
C LEU A 154 -13.73 -1.74 16.09
N PRO A 155 -14.08 -1.86 14.81
CA PRO A 155 -15.27 -1.20 14.33
C PRO A 155 -16.43 -1.78 15.16
N HIS A 156 -17.19 -0.90 15.84
CA HIS A 156 -18.33 -1.18 16.73
C HIS A 156 -18.07 -1.31 18.25
N GLY A 157 -17.14 -0.56 18.81
CA GLY A 157 -17.36 0.10 20.13
C GLY A 157 -17.71 -0.76 21.34
N LEU A 158 -17.46 -2.07 21.34
CA LEU A 158 -17.60 -2.92 22.51
C LEU A 158 -16.25 -3.05 23.19
N ARG A 159 -16.14 -2.44 24.38
CA ARG A 159 -15.07 -2.71 25.34
C ARG A 159 -15.54 -3.85 26.26
N LEU A 160 -14.64 -4.79 26.56
CA LEU A 160 -14.78 -5.66 27.73
C LEU A 160 -14.56 -4.84 29.01
#